data_AF-A0A1E7GG72-F1
#
_entry.id   AF-A0A1E7GG72-F1
#
_cell.length_a   1.000
_cell.length_b   1.000
_cell.length_c   1.000
_cell.angle_alpha   90.00
_cell.angle_beta   90.00
_cell.angle_gamma   90.00
#
_symmetry.space_group_name_H-M   'P 1'
#
loop_
_entity.id
_entity.type
_entity.pdbx_description
1 polymer ?
#
loop_
_entity_poly.entity_id
_entity_poly.type
_entity_poly.pdbx_seq_one_letter_code
_entity_poly.pdbx_strand_id
1 'polypeptide(L)'
;MEVYNIQKSFTSFLYEVRFIILFYVIGDWASTVYALPFGTEYNSVPAMILENYGIYHLLLIKVGFIFLLFYLAPVIKVSKYRWAITKHIIESVGILVTINNLMVIFIGNSLIQAIGLI
;
A
#
# COMPACT_ATOMS: atom_id res chain seq x y z
N MET A 1 31.66 -11.85 -12.75
CA MET A 1 30.35 -11.28 -12.35
C MET A 1 29.40 -12.44 -12.14
N GLU A 2 29.18 -12.84 -10.90
CA GLU A 2 28.16 -13.85 -10.59
C GLU A 2 26.78 -13.24 -10.77
N VAL A 3 26.08 -13.71 -11.81
CA VAL A 3 24.66 -13.40 -12.01
C VAL A 3 23.90 -14.16 -10.94
N TYR A 4 23.52 -13.48 -9.86
CA TYR A 4 22.66 -13.99 -8.80
C TYR A 4 21.22 -14.17 -9.33
N ASN A 5 21.03 -15.08 -10.29
CA ASN A 5 19.73 -15.54 -10.76
C ASN A 5 19.23 -16.66 -9.85
N ILE A 6 18.88 -16.31 -8.61
CA ILE A 6 17.94 -17.13 -7.84
C ILE A 6 16.57 -16.53 -8.12
N GLN A 7 15.89 -17.07 -9.12
CA GLN A 7 14.48 -16.81 -9.37
C GLN A 7 13.71 -17.36 -8.16
N LYS A 8 13.60 -16.56 -7.10
CA LYS A 8 12.83 -16.95 -5.91
C LYS A 8 11.41 -17.25 -6.36
N SER A 9 10.91 -18.43 -5.98
CA SER A 9 9.51 -18.81 -6.19
C SER A 9 8.58 -17.70 -5.71
N PHE A 10 7.47 -17.49 -6.42
CA PHE A 10 6.47 -16.48 -6.10
C PHE A 10 6.03 -16.55 -4.62
N THR A 11 5.93 -17.74 -4.04
CA THR A 11 5.63 -17.95 -2.62
C THR A 11 6.69 -17.33 -1.70
N SER A 12 7.98 -17.44 -2.05
CA SER A 12 9.07 -16.83 -1.29
C SER A 12 9.02 -15.30 -1.41
N PHE A 13 8.64 -14.77 -2.57
CA PHE A 13 8.41 -13.34 -2.75
C PHE A 13 7.25 -12.85 -1.88
N LEU A 14 6.09 -13.52 -1.88
CA LEU A 14 4.94 -13.15 -1.05
C LEU A 14 5.30 -13.09 0.44
N TYR A 15 6.05 -14.08 0.93
CA TYR A 15 6.53 -14.07 2.32
C TYR A 15 7.48 -12.90 2.60
N GLU A 16 8.31 -12.54 1.61
CA GLU A 16 9.26 -11.44 1.71
C GLU A 16 8.59 -10.06 1.72
N VAL A 17 7.45 -9.90 1.05
CA VAL A 17 6.66 -8.64 1.01
C VAL A 17 5.42 -8.68 1.90
N ARG A 18 5.34 -9.63 2.86
CA ARG A 18 4.16 -9.82 3.71
C ARG A 18 3.71 -8.57 4.47
N PHE A 19 4.63 -7.68 4.85
CA PHE A 19 4.29 -6.43 5.54
C PHE A 19 3.73 -5.38 4.57
N ILE A 20 4.18 -5.37 3.32
CA ILE A 20 3.52 -4.59 2.25
C ILE A 20 2.10 -5.10 2.06
N ILE A 21 1.90 -6.42 1.96
CA ILE A 21 0.56 -6.99 1.81
C ILE A 21 -0.30 -6.63 3.04
N LEU A 22 0.23 -6.76 4.24
CA LEU A 22 -0.48 -6.48 5.48
C LEU A 22 -0.91 -5.01 5.58
N PHE A 23 0.00 -4.06 5.37
CA PHE A 23 -0.29 -2.64 5.62
C PHE A 23 -0.77 -1.90 4.38
N TYR A 24 -0.11 -2.07 3.24
CA TYR A 24 -0.44 -1.33 2.01
C TYR A 24 -1.65 -1.92 1.27
N VAL A 25 -1.87 -3.24 1.36
CA VAL A 25 -3.02 -3.89 0.71
C VAL A 25 -4.17 -4.05 1.70
N ILE A 26 -4.01 -4.88 2.73
CA ILE A 26 -5.11 -5.27 3.63
C ILE A 26 -5.47 -4.12 4.57
N GLY A 27 -4.49 -3.58 5.29
CA GLY A 27 -4.69 -2.53 6.30
C GLY A 27 -5.31 -1.29 5.68
N ASP A 28 -4.69 -0.77 4.63
CA ASP A 28 -5.21 0.38 3.91
C ASP A 28 -6.62 0.14 3.38
N TRP A 29 -6.84 -0.94 2.61
CA TRP A 29 -8.15 -1.24 2.05
C TRP A 29 -9.24 -1.41 3.10
N ALA A 30 -8.96 -2.19 4.16
CA ALA A 30 -9.90 -2.39 5.25
C ALA A 30 -10.21 -1.07 5.95
N SER A 31 -9.18 -0.28 6.28
CA SER A 31 -9.37 1.02 6.92
C SER A 31 -10.16 1.99 6.03
N THR A 32 -9.95 2.00 4.70
CA THR A 32 -10.78 2.77 3.76
C THR A 32 -12.22 2.29 3.82
N VAL A 33 -12.49 0.98 3.70
CA VAL A 33 -13.86 0.40 3.77
C VAL A 33 -14.58 0.86 5.04
N TYR A 34 -13.91 0.79 6.19
CA TYR A 34 -14.48 1.20 7.46
C TYR A 34 -14.62 2.71 7.59
N ALA A 35 -13.81 3.51 6.90
CA ALA A 35 -13.87 4.97 6.93
C ALA A 35 -14.96 5.55 6.00
N LEU A 36 -15.37 4.82 4.95
CA LEU A 36 -16.39 5.28 3.99
C LEU A 36 -17.68 5.85 4.61
N PRO A 37 -18.25 5.27 5.68
CA PRO A 37 -19.45 5.82 6.32
C PRO A 37 -19.19 7.07 7.16
N PHE A 38 -17.94 7.33 7.56
CA PHE A 38 -17.58 8.38 8.52
C PHE A 38 -16.96 9.63 7.88
N GLY A 39 -16.59 9.58 6.59
CA GLY A 39 -16.07 10.74 5.88
C GLY A 39 -15.66 10.42 4.44
N THR A 40 -15.49 11.47 3.63
CA THR A 40 -14.98 11.36 2.26
C THR A 40 -13.49 11.06 2.27
N GLU A 41 -13.05 10.16 1.39
CA GLU A 41 -11.63 9.88 1.19
C GLU A 41 -10.93 11.13 0.63
N TYR A 42 -10.02 11.73 1.41
CA TYR A 42 -9.32 12.97 1.02
C TYR A 42 -8.15 12.73 0.04
N ASN A 43 -7.84 11.46 -0.25
CA ASN A 43 -6.79 11.12 -1.21
C ASN A 43 -7.36 11.19 -2.63
N SER A 44 -6.91 12.15 -3.44
CA SER A 44 -7.48 12.45 -4.76
C SER A 44 -7.55 11.24 -5.72
N VAL A 45 -6.51 10.39 -5.75
CA VAL A 45 -6.47 9.21 -6.63
C VAL A 45 -7.39 8.09 -6.11
N PRO A 46 -7.28 7.63 -4.85
CA PRO A 46 -8.23 6.67 -4.29
C PRO A 46 -9.70 7.13 -4.34
N ALA A 47 -9.97 8.40 -4.03
CA ALA A 47 -11.31 8.98 -4.06
C ALA A 47 -11.93 8.93 -5.46
N MET A 48 -11.18 9.29 -6.50
CA MET A 48 -11.65 9.20 -7.88
C MET A 48 -12.00 7.76 -8.27
N ILE A 49 -11.17 6.78 -7.89
CA ILE A 49 -11.41 5.37 -8.22
C ILE A 49 -12.62 4.85 -7.44
N LEU A 50 -12.74 5.23 -6.16
CA LEU A 50 -13.85 4.85 -5.30
C LEU A 50 -15.18 5.39 -5.84
N GLU A 51 -15.22 6.65 -6.27
CA GLU A 51 -16.43 7.30 -6.81
C GLU A 51 -16.88 6.68 -8.14
N ASN A 52 -15.93 6.34 -9.03
CA ASN A 52 -16.24 5.86 -10.37
C ASN A 52 -16.35 4.33 -10.50
N TYR A 53 -15.64 3.58 -9.67
CA TYR A 53 -15.49 2.12 -9.80
C TYR A 53 -15.74 1.36 -8.50
N GLY A 54 -15.73 2.03 -7.35
CA GLY A 54 -15.99 1.41 -6.05
C GLY A 54 -14.78 0.69 -5.42
N ILE A 55 -15.00 0.21 -4.20
CA ILE A 55 -13.95 -0.24 -3.27
C ILE A 55 -13.20 -1.51 -3.71
N TYR A 56 -13.83 -2.38 -4.51
CA TYR A 56 -13.18 -3.60 -5.01
C TYR A 56 -12.16 -3.33 -6.13
N HIS A 57 -12.34 -2.25 -6.90
CA HIS A 57 -11.38 -1.85 -7.92
C HIS A 57 -10.10 -1.28 -7.29
N LEU A 58 -10.21 -0.58 -6.17
CA LEU A 58 -9.06 -0.18 -5.36
C LEU A 58 -8.24 -1.39 -4.89
N LEU A 59 -8.92 -2.45 -4.44
CA LEU A 59 -8.26 -3.70 -4.06
C LEU A 59 -7.54 -4.34 -5.25
N LEU A 60 -8.19 -4.37 -6.42
CA LEU A 60 -7.61 -4.94 -7.64
C LEU A 60 -6.33 -4.20 -8.06
N ILE A 61 -6.32 -2.87 -8.00
CA ILE A 61 -5.13 -2.05 -8.30
C ILE A 61 -3.98 -2.39 -7.34
N LYS A 62 -4.28 -2.55 -6.04
CA LYS A 62 -3.28 -2.94 -5.03
C LYS A 62 -2.73 -4.34 -5.26
N VAL A 63 -3.58 -5.29 -5.63
CA VAL A 63 -3.16 -6.65 -6.01
C VAL A 63 -2.28 -6.60 -7.27
N GLY A 64 -2.69 -5.84 -8.29
CA GLY A 64 -1.89 -5.60 -9.49
C GLY A 64 -0.53 -5.00 -9.20
N PHE A 65 -0.45 -4.08 -8.23
CA PHE A 65 0.81 -3.54 -7.74
C PHE A 65 1.74 -4.60 -7.14
N ILE A 66 1.21 -5.60 -6.40
CA ILE A 66 2.04 -6.71 -5.90
C ILE A 66 2.60 -7.55 -7.05
N PHE A 67 1.82 -7.80 -8.10
CA PHE A 67 2.31 -8.50 -9.30
C PHE A 67 3.37 -7.69 -10.05
N LEU A 68 3.16 -6.38 -10.19
CA LEU A 68 4.16 -5.48 -10.78
C LEU A 68 5.46 -5.46 -9.95
N LEU A 69 5.34 -5.43 -8.63
CA LEU A 69 6.49 -5.49 -7.72
C LEU A 69 7.22 -6.83 -7.84
N PHE A 70 6.51 -7.94 -8.03
CA PHE A 70 7.11 -9.24 -8.32
C PHE A 70 7.88 -9.23 -9.64
N TYR A 71 7.27 -8.68 -10.69
CA TYR A 71 7.89 -8.56 -12.01
C TYR A 71 9.15 -7.69 -12.00
N LEU A 72 9.13 -6.57 -11.27
CA LEU A 72 10.26 -5.64 -11.14
C LEU A 72 11.28 -6.05 -10.08
N ALA A 73 10.96 -7.02 -9.21
CA ALA A 73 11.84 -7.46 -8.14
C ALA A 73 13.25 -7.84 -8.62
N PRO A 74 13.46 -8.56 -9.74
CA PRO A 74 14.81 -8.89 -10.22
C PRO A 74 15.66 -7.66 -10.53
N VAL A 75 15.05 -6.60 -11.06
CA VAL A 75 15.74 -5.34 -11.42
C VAL A 75 16.09 -4.54 -10.16
N ILE A 76 15.17 -4.45 -9.21
CA ILE A 76 15.37 -3.69 -7.97
C ILE A 76 16.36 -4.41 -7.04
N LYS A 77 16.31 -5.74 -6.99
CA LYS A 77 17.15 -6.60 -6.14
C LYS A 77 18.62 -6.66 -6.56
N VAL A 78 19.01 -6.05 -7.69
CA VAL A 78 20.42 -5.84 -8.07
C VAL A 78 21.20 -5.18 -6.93
N SER A 79 20.55 -4.31 -6.14
CA SER A 79 21.10 -3.80 -4.89
C SER A 79 20.23 -4.23 -3.71
N LYS A 80 20.82 -5.01 -2.79
CA LYS A 80 20.15 -5.40 -1.53
C LYS A 80 19.66 -4.19 -0.74
N TYR A 81 20.43 -3.11 -0.76
CA TYR A 81 20.08 -1.84 -0.12
C TYR A 81 18.87 -1.17 -0.77
N ARG A 82 18.85 -1.06 -2.11
CA ARG A 82 17.70 -0.49 -2.84
C ARG A 82 16.43 -1.28 -2.58
N TRP A 83 16.50 -2.61 -2.61
CA TRP A 83 15.36 -3.47 -2.31
C TRP A 83 14.84 -3.29 -0.88
N ALA A 84 15.73 -3.22 0.12
CA ALA A 84 15.33 -2.97 1.50
C ALA A 84 14.64 -1.62 1.67
N ILE A 85 15.19 -0.55 1.07
CA ILE A 85 14.56 0.78 1.08
C ILE A 85 13.20 0.75 0.41
N THR A 86 13.09 0.18 -0.80
CA THR A 86 11.82 0.11 -1.53
C THR A 86 10.75 -0.55 -0.69
N LYS A 87 11.06 -1.68 -0.03
CA LYS A 87 10.11 -2.35 0.86
C LYS A 87 9.68 -1.45 2.01
N HIS A 88 10.63 -0.86 2.73
CA HIS A 88 10.32 -0.03 3.89
C HIS A 88 9.54 1.23 3.51
N ILE A 89 9.84 1.86 2.36
CA ILE A 89 9.05 3.00 1.87
C ILE A 89 7.59 2.57 1.65
N ILE A 90 7.36 1.45 0.94
CA ILE A 90 6.01 0.99 0.65
C ILE A 90 5.28 0.58 1.94
N GLU A 91 5.96 -0.11 2.86
CA GLU A 91 5.44 -0.48 4.18
C GLU A 91 5.04 0.77 4.98
N SER A 92 5.93 1.76 5.07
CA SER A 92 5.66 3.02 5.78
C SER A 92 4.51 3.79 5.16
N VAL A 93 4.42 3.87 3.83
CA VAL A 93 3.28 4.50 3.14
C VAL A 93 1.98 3.77 3.51
N GLY A 94 1.96 2.44 3.44
CA GLY A 94 0.78 1.65 3.83
C GLY A 94 0.37 1.88 5.28
N ILE A 95 1.32 1.94 6.21
CA ILE A 95 1.08 2.24 7.63
C ILE A 95 0.49 3.64 7.78
N LEU A 96 1.08 4.65 7.14
CA LEU A 96 0.62 6.04 7.25
C LEU A 96 -0.81 6.22 6.74
N VAL A 97 -1.15 5.62 5.58
CA VAL A 97 -2.51 5.73 5.05
C VAL A 97 -3.50 4.96 5.94
N THR A 98 -3.12 3.77 6.43
CA THR A 98 -3.96 3.02 7.39
C THR A 98 -4.22 3.83 8.66
N ILE A 99 -3.19 4.45 9.24
CA ILE A 99 -3.33 5.30 10.43
C ILE A 99 -4.22 6.51 10.13
N ASN A 100 -4.04 7.15 8.97
CA ASN A 100 -4.88 8.28 8.56
C ASN A 100 -6.36 7.89 8.50
N ASN A 101 -6.68 6.75 7.88
CA ASN A 101 -8.05 6.27 7.76
C ASN A 101 -8.64 5.86 9.13
N LEU A 102 -7.83 5.23 9.99
CA LEU A 102 -8.23 4.95 11.38
C LEU A 102 -8.49 6.22 12.19
N MET A 103 -7.69 7.27 12.00
CA MET A 103 -7.93 8.56 12.64
C MET A 103 -9.25 9.19 12.21
N VAL A 104 -9.60 9.09 10.92
CA VAL A 104 -10.94 9.53 10.44
C VAL A 104 -12.04 8.74 11.16
N ILE A 105 -11.90 7.42 11.32
CA ILE A 105 -12.90 6.59 11.99
C ILE A 105 -13.04 6.94 13.48
N PHE A 106 -11.93 7.05 14.22
CA PHE A 106 -11.97 7.20 15.68
C PHE A 106 -12.07 8.65 16.17
N ILE A 107 -11.52 9.60 15.41
CA ILE A 107 -11.38 11.00 15.82
C ILE A 107 -12.26 11.90 14.96
N GLY A 108 -12.73 11.44 13.80
CA GLY A 108 -13.48 12.25 12.83
C GLY A 108 -12.61 13.20 12.00
N ASN A 109 -11.30 13.30 12.31
CA ASN A 109 -10.33 14.14 11.59
C ASN A 109 -9.28 13.27 10.90
N SER A 110 -8.91 13.65 9.67
CA SER A 110 -7.77 13.03 8.97
C SER A 110 -6.43 13.52 9.53
N LEU A 111 -5.33 12.79 9.31
CA LEU A 111 -3.97 13.25 9.65
C LEU A 111 -3.67 14.60 8.99
N ILE A 112 -4.18 14.80 7.77
CA ILE A 112 -4.01 16.03 6.97
C ILE A 112 -4.73 17.22 7.64
N GLN A 113 -5.92 17.00 8.22
CA GLN A 113 -6.61 18.01 9.04
C GLN A 113 -5.91 18.23 10.39
N ALA A 114 -5.44 17.16 11.02
CA ALA A 114 -4.77 17.24 12.33
C ALA A 114 -3.45 18.03 12.28
N ILE A 115 -2.75 18.03 11.14
CA ILE A 115 -1.52 18.83 10.91
C ILE A 115 -1.80 20.21 10.28
N GLY A 116 -3.06 20.60 10.12
CA GLY A 116 -3.45 21.94 9.65
C GLY A 116 -3.14 22.22 8.19
N LEU A 117 -3.09 21.19 7.33
CA LEU A 117 -2.83 21.35 5.89
C LEU A 117 -4.09 21.69 5.08
N ILE A 118 -5.27 21.73 5.72
CA ILE A 118 -6.54 22.30 5.24
C ILE A 118 -7.28 22.89 6.43
#